data_AF-A0A533UFJ4-F1
#
_entry.id   AF-A0A533UFJ4-F1
#
_cell.length_a   1.000
_cell.length_b   1.000
_cell.length_c   1.000
_cell.angle_alpha   90.00
_cell.angle_beta   90.00
_cell.angle_gamma   90.00
#
_symmetry.space_group_name_H-M   'P 1'
#
loop_
_entity.id
_entity.type
_entity.pdbx_description
1 polymer ?
#
loop_
_entity_poly.entity_id
_entity_poly.type
_entity_poly.pdbx_seq_one_letter_code
_entity_poly.pdbx_strand_id
1 'polypeptide(L)'
;MVGIWNGVLNLGIFNKMLQSLNLSDGTRMIYVDGNGQKIVDSNTLLSDKAESFVNLNSFKYGISGKNGNSTEVINGTKFLITYSPVEILSNTWIVMLMQPG
;
A
#
# COMPACT_ATOMS: atom_id res chain seq x y z
N MET A 1 3.31 -28.72 -20.69
CA MET A 1 4.25 -28.41 -19.57
C MET A 1 4.11 -26.93 -19.29
N VAL A 2 3.47 -26.54 -18.19
CA VAL A 2 3.34 -25.12 -17.81
C VAL A 2 4.49 -24.84 -16.87
N GLY A 3 5.48 -24.08 -17.33
CA GLY A 3 6.62 -23.68 -16.50
C GLY A 3 6.18 -22.68 -15.44
N ILE A 4 6.63 -22.88 -14.20
CA ILE A 4 6.46 -21.88 -13.15
C ILE A 4 7.51 -20.80 -13.39
N TRP A 5 7.09 -19.60 -13.77
CA TRP A 5 7.96 -18.44 -13.80
C TRP A 5 7.99 -17.81 -12.41
N ASN A 6 8.91 -18.27 -11.56
CA ASN A 6 9.18 -17.64 -10.28
C ASN A 6 10.08 -16.42 -10.50
N GLY A 7 9.47 -15.27 -10.75
CA GLY A 7 10.15 -13.98 -10.60
C GLY A 7 10.24 -13.62 -9.11
N VAL A 8 11.46 -13.42 -8.60
CA VAL A 8 11.64 -12.85 -7.25
C VAL A 8 11.38 -11.35 -7.34
N LEU A 9 10.33 -10.86 -6.71
CA LEU A 9 10.08 -9.43 -6.58
C LEU A 9 11.05 -8.83 -5.57
N ASN A 10 11.90 -7.89 -6.01
CA ASN A 10 12.79 -7.17 -5.13
C ASN A 10 12.06 -5.97 -4.49
N LEU A 11 11.55 -6.17 -3.28
CA LEU A 11 10.83 -5.13 -2.51
C LEU A 11 11.71 -3.91 -2.20
N GLY A 12 13.03 -4.08 -2.12
CA GLY A 12 13.97 -2.97 -1.92
C GLY A 12 14.00 -2.02 -3.12
N ILE A 13 13.89 -2.52 -4.34
CA ILE A 13 13.77 -1.68 -5.56
C ILE A 13 12.43 -0.96 -5.55
N PHE A 14 11.35 -1.64 -5.18
CA PHE A 14 10.01 -1.04 -5.13
C PHE A 14 9.92 0.06 -4.05
N ASN A 15 10.52 -0.15 -2.88
CA ASN A 15 10.64 0.89 -1.84
C ASN A 15 11.36 2.12 -2.37
N LYS A 16 12.52 1.95 -3.01
CA LYS A 16 13.26 3.08 -3.61
C LYS A 16 12.43 3.82 -4.67
N MET A 17 11.66 3.09 -5.47
CA MET A 17 10.75 3.70 -6.46
C MET A 17 9.71 4.59 -5.76
N LEU A 18 9.03 4.10 -4.71
CA LEU A 18 8.04 4.89 -3.98
C LEU A 18 8.67 6.10 -3.26
N GLN A 19 9.85 5.92 -2.69
CA GLN A 19 10.59 6.98 -2.01
C GLN A 19 11.04 8.09 -2.98
N SER A 20 11.23 7.77 -4.26
CA SER A 20 11.60 8.75 -5.29
C SER A 20 10.45 9.65 -5.75
N LEU A 21 9.20 9.34 -5.38
CA LEU A 21 8.02 10.11 -5.76
C LEU A 21 7.98 11.52 -5.16
N ASN A 22 8.85 11.83 -4.19
CA ASN A 22 8.98 13.13 -3.54
C ASN A 22 7.62 13.73 -3.11
N LEU A 23 6.84 12.92 -2.39
CA LEU A 23 5.50 13.29 -1.92
C LEU A 23 5.59 14.45 -0.91
N SER A 24 4.51 15.24 -0.81
CA SER A 24 4.43 16.31 0.18
C SER A 24 4.52 15.78 1.62
N ASP A 25 4.94 16.64 2.54
CA ASP A 25 5.10 16.24 3.94
C ASP A 25 3.82 15.65 4.54
N GLY A 26 3.97 14.57 5.30
CA GLY A 26 2.87 13.76 5.83
C GLY A 26 2.10 12.90 4.81
N THR A 27 2.26 13.12 3.49
CA THR A 27 1.69 12.26 2.46
C THR A 27 2.49 10.97 2.33
N ARG A 28 1.78 9.85 2.24
CA ARG A 28 2.40 8.53 2.23
C ARG A 28 1.72 7.61 1.23
N MET A 29 2.49 6.98 0.35
CA MET A 29 2.02 5.91 -0.53
C MET A 29 2.51 4.57 0.01
N ILE A 30 1.62 3.58 0.08
CA ILE A 30 1.95 2.23 0.55
C ILE A 30 1.37 1.17 -0.37
N TYR A 31 2.03 0.01 -0.40
CA TYR A 31 1.45 -1.23 -0.88
C TYR A 31 1.22 -2.17 0.30
N VAL A 32 0.04 -2.78 0.30
CA VAL A 32 -0.42 -3.70 1.34
C VAL A 32 -0.79 -5.03 0.68
N ASP A 33 -0.34 -6.15 1.24
CA ASP A 33 -0.70 -7.48 0.74
C ASP A 33 -2.17 -7.84 1.01
N GLY A 34 -2.60 -8.99 0.50
CA GLY A 34 -3.97 -9.48 0.69
C GLY A 34 -4.37 -9.75 2.15
N ASN A 35 -3.41 -9.79 3.08
CA ASN A 35 -3.65 -9.98 4.50
C ASN A 35 -3.70 -8.65 5.28
N GLY A 36 -3.55 -7.52 4.58
CA GLY A 36 -3.52 -6.21 5.22
C GLY A 36 -2.15 -5.84 5.78
N GLN A 37 -1.09 -6.59 5.46
CA GLN A 37 0.27 -6.29 5.90
C GLN A 37 0.95 -5.36 4.91
N LYS A 38 1.53 -4.25 5.40
CA LYS A 38 2.37 -3.37 4.57
C LYS A 38 3.57 -4.14 4.02
N ILE A 39 3.83 -3.97 2.74
CA ILE A 39 4.97 -4.55 2.02
C ILE A 39 5.95 -3.47 1.57
N VAL A 40 5.45 -2.32 1.10
CA VAL A 40 6.26 -1.22 0.54
C VAL A 40 5.71 0.13 0.99
N ASP A 41 6.61 1.09 1.22
CA ASP A 41 6.31 2.38 1.82
C ASP A 41 7.16 3.51 1.21
N SER A 42 6.51 4.62 0.86
CA SER A 42 7.21 5.82 0.42
C SER A 42 7.92 6.56 1.55
N ASN A 43 7.53 6.33 2.81
CA ASN A 43 8.19 6.92 3.97
C ASN A 43 9.40 6.06 4.40
N THR A 44 10.61 6.60 4.23
CA THR A 44 11.88 5.92 4.55
C THR A 44 12.02 5.54 6.01
N LEU A 45 11.40 6.29 6.94
CA LEU A 45 11.46 6.01 8.38
C LEU A 45 10.51 4.87 8.80
N LEU A 46 9.57 4.53 7.93
CA LEU A 46 8.53 3.53 8.17
C LEU A 46 8.69 2.29 7.29
N SER A 47 9.47 2.34 6.19
CA SER A 47 9.56 1.24 5.22
C SER A 47 9.93 -0.11 5.82
N ASP A 48 10.79 -0.12 6.84
CA ASP A 48 11.27 -1.34 7.49
C ASP A 48 10.43 -1.75 8.71
N LYS A 49 9.40 -0.96 9.04
CA LYS A 49 8.50 -1.23 10.16
C LYS A 49 7.27 -2.00 9.70
N ALA A 50 7.00 -3.12 10.37
CA ALA A 50 5.76 -3.85 10.19
C ALA A 50 4.57 -3.00 10.64
N GLU A 51 3.54 -2.93 9.80
CA GLU A 51 2.31 -2.17 10.06
C GLU A 51 1.14 -2.85 9.36
N SER A 52 0.01 -2.96 10.06
CA SER A 52 -1.20 -3.60 9.53
C SER A 52 -2.28 -2.57 9.24
N PHE A 53 -2.96 -2.74 8.12
CA PHE A 53 -4.04 -1.88 7.61
C PHE A 53 -5.35 -2.64 7.42
N VAL A 54 -5.46 -3.88 7.93
CA VAL A 54 -6.65 -4.74 7.77
C VAL A 54 -7.95 -4.10 8.27
N ASN A 55 -7.84 -3.19 9.23
CA ASN A 55 -9.00 -2.52 9.83
C ASN A 55 -9.53 -1.35 9.00
N LEU A 56 -8.74 -0.84 8.04
CA LEU A 56 -9.14 0.29 7.20
C LEU A 56 -10.23 -0.12 6.20
N ASN A 57 -11.18 0.79 6.01
CA ASN A 57 -12.22 0.68 4.98
C ASN A 57 -11.61 0.75 3.59
N SER A 58 -10.60 1.60 3.36
CA SER A 58 -9.85 1.62 2.09
C SER A 58 -9.27 0.24 1.74
N PHE A 59 -8.69 -0.46 2.71
CA PHE A 59 -8.22 -1.83 2.53
C PHE A 59 -9.36 -2.80 2.23
N LYS A 60 -10.42 -2.81 3.06
CA LYS A 60 -11.57 -3.71 2.90
C LYS A 60 -12.28 -3.54 1.55
N TYR A 61 -12.42 -2.30 1.08
CA TYR A 61 -13.00 -2.02 -0.24
C TYR A 61 -12.01 -2.38 -1.35
N GLY A 62 -10.73 -2.04 -1.19
CA GLY A 62 -9.67 -2.41 -2.12
C GLY A 62 -9.62 -3.91 -2.38
N ILE A 63 -9.57 -4.73 -1.32
CA ILE A 63 -9.46 -6.19 -1.44
C ILE A 63 -10.73 -6.83 -2.01
N SER A 64 -11.87 -6.12 -1.95
CA SER A 64 -13.11 -6.51 -2.65
C SER A 64 -13.12 -6.14 -4.14
N GLY A 65 -12.02 -5.60 -4.67
CA GLY A 65 -11.86 -5.23 -6.08
C GLY A 65 -12.30 -3.79 -6.42
N LYS A 66 -12.56 -2.94 -5.42
CA LYS A 66 -13.02 -1.55 -5.64
C LYS A 66 -11.87 -0.56 -5.59
N ASN A 67 -11.96 0.47 -6.41
CA ASN A 67 -11.15 1.68 -6.26
C ASN A 67 -11.99 2.82 -5.67
N GLY A 68 -11.34 3.83 -5.11
CA GLY A 68 -12.02 5.01 -4.62
C GLY A 68 -11.26 5.74 -3.53
N ASN A 69 -11.97 6.61 -2.82
CA ASN A 69 -11.43 7.40 -1.72
C ASN A 69 -12.21 7.11 -0.44
N SER A 70 -11.55 7.24 0.70
CA SER A 70 -12.17 7.16 2.02
C SER A 70 -11.52 8.14 2.97
N THR A 71 -12.27 8.59 3.97
CA THR A 71 -11.72 9.42 5.05
C THR A 71 -11.61 8.53 6.29
N GLU A 72 -10.40 8.40 6.83
CA GLU A 72 -10.10 7.48 7.92
C GLU A 72 -9.21 8.14 8.97
N VAL A 73 -9.29 7.68 10.22
CA VAL A 73 -8.46 8.19 11.33
C VAL A 73 -7.43 7.14 11.71
N ILE A 74 -6.16 7.52 11.65
CA ILE A 74 -5.02 6.64 11.95
C ILE A 74 -4.17 7.33 13.01
N ASN A 75 -4.03 6.70 14.17
CA ASN A 75 -3.31 7.25 15.33
C ASN A 75 -3.76 8.69 15.70
N GLY A 76 -5.06 8.97 15.59
CA GLY A 76 -5.64 10.28 15.90
C GLY A 76 -5.57 11.32 14.77
N THR A 77 -4.83 11.04 13.69
CA THR A 77 -4.75 11.92 12.52
C THR A 77 -5.76 11.50 11.46
N LYS A 78 -6.50 12.46 10.92
CA LYS A 78 -7.45 12.24 9.82
C LYS A 78 -6.70 12.20 8.48
N PHE A 79 -6.98 11.20 7.67
CA PHE A 79 -6.43 11.03 6.33
C PHE A 79 -7.55 10.94 5.29
N LEU A 80 -7.34 11.59 4.14
CA LEU A 80 -7.97 11.20 2.89
C LEU A 80 -7.12 10.09 2.26
N ILE A 81 -7.70 8.91 2.08
CA ILE A 81 -7.03 7.74 1.54
C ILE A 81 -7.64 7.38 0.19
N THR A 82 -6.86 7.53 -0.87
CA THR A 82 -7.17 7.03 -2.22
C THR A 82 -6.62 5.61 -2.34
N TYR A 83 -7.44 4.65 -2.76
CA TYR A 83 -7.09 3.24 -2.81
C TYR A 83 -7.46 2.58 -4.14
N SER A 84 -6.67 1.56 -4.52
CA SER A 84 -6.96 0.69 -5.66
C SER A 84 -6.36 -0.71 -5.46
N PRO A 85 -7.05 -1.78 -5.90
CA PRO A 85 -6.42 -3.08 -6.07
C PRO A 85 -5.40 -3.04 -7.21
N VAL A 86 -4.34 -3.84 -7.08
CA VAL A 86 -3.29 -4.06 -8.08
C VAL A 86 -2.95 -5.56 -8.10
N GLU A 87 -2.93 -6.17 -9.27
CA GLU A 87 -2.55 -7.58 -9.43
C GLU A 87 -1.03 -7.71 -9.57
N ILE A 88 -0.40 -8.45 -8.66
CA ILE A 88 1.05 -8.68 -8.62
C ILE A 88 1.31 -10.17 -8.37
N LEU A 89 1.97 -10.84 -9.33
CA LEU A 89 2.37 -12.25 -9.23
C LEU A 89 1.25 -13.17 -8.70
N SER A 90 0.06 -13.05 -9.31
CA SER A 90 -1.15 -13.81 -8.95
C SER A 90 -1.79 -13.50 -7.59
N ASN A 91 -1.35 -12.44 -6.90
CA ASN A 91 -1.98 -11.93 -5.68
C ASN A 91 -2.55 -10.52 -5.91
N THR A 92 -3.62 -10.19 -5.19
CA THR A 92 -4.13 -8.82 -5.14
C THR A 92 -3.46 -8.08 -3.98
N TRP A 93 -2.75 -7.01 -4.30
CA TRP A 93 -2.27 -6.02 -3.33
C TRP A 93 -3.11 -4.76 -3.43
N ILE A 94 -3.13 -3.98 -2.36
CA ILE A 94 -3.82 -2.69 -2.35
C ILE A 94 -2.77 -1.58 -2.31
N VAL A 95 -2.81 -0.70 -3.29
CA VAL A 95 -2.08 0.57 -3.24
C VAL A 95 -2.95 1.60 -2.53
N MET A 96 -2.37 2.33 -1.59
CA MET A 96 -3.05 3.41 -0.87
C MET A 96 -2.19 4.66 -0.85
N LEU A 97 -2.75 5.78 -1.29
CA LEU A 97 -2.18 7.12 -1.12
C LEU A 97 -2.92 7.79 0.04
N MET A 98 -2.19 8.08 1.11
CA MET A 98 -2.69 8.63 2.36
C MET A 98 -2.25 10.09 2.45
N GLN A 99 -3.21 11.00 2.47
CA GLN A 99 -2.97 12.44 2.55
C GLN A 99 -3.57 12.96 3.85
N PRO A 100 -2.78 13.63 4.72
CA PRO A 100 -3.31 14.21 5.94
C PRO A 100 -4.35 15.28 5.59
N GLY A 101 -5.48 15.25 6.28
CA GLY A 101 -6.58 16.21 6.11
C GLY A 101 -6.61 17.31 7.15
#